data_AF-A0A497A1I9-F1
#
_entry.id   AF-A0A497A1I9-F1
#
_cell.length_a   1.000
_cell.length_b   1.000
_cell.length_c   1.000
_cell.angle_alpha   90.00
_cell.angle_beta   90.00
_cell.angle_gamma   90.00
#
_symmetry.space_group_name_H-M   'P 1'
#
loop_
_entity.id
_entity.type
_entity.pdbx_description
1 polymer ?
#
loop_
_entity_poly.entity_id
_entity_poly.type
_entity_poly.pdbx_seq_one_letter_code
_entity_poly.pdbx_strand_id
1 'polypeptide(L)' 'AGVSLGPGVAFGPHGEGYVRISLVQPVERIEEAMARWERWMG' A
#
# COMPACT_ATOMS: atom_id res chain seq x y z
N ALA A 1 -0.93 9.55 -5.95
CA ALA A 1 -1.29 10.19 -4.65
C ALA A 1 -2.65 9.67 -4.16
N GLY A 2 -2.88 9.60 -2.84
CA GLY A 2 -4.19 9.18 -2.28
C GLY A 2 -4.32 7.68 -1.96
N VAL A 3 -3.21 7.00 -1.64
CA VAL A 3 -3.14 5.62 -1.14
C VAL A 3 -2.26 5.62 0.11
N SER A 4 -2.71 5.00 1.20
CA SER A 4 -1.96 4.88 2.46
C SER A 4 -1.25 3.53 2.54
N LEU A 5 -0.02 3.51 3.07
CA LEU A 5 0.82 2.32 3.22
C LEU A 5 1.31 2.20 4.66
N GLY A 6 1.43 0.98 5.16
CA GLY A 6 2.09 0.71 6.44
C GLY A 6 3.60 0.59 6.23
N PRO A 7 4.45 1.38 6.93
CA PRO A 7 5.90 1.25 6.81
C PRO A 7 6.35 -0.10 7.41
N GLY A 8 7.21 -0.83 6.71
CA GLY A 8 7.67 -2.16 7.14
C GLY A 8 8.42 -2.14 8.48
N VAL A 9 9.15 -1.06 8.77
CA VAL A 9 9.87 -0.87 10.06
C VAL A 9 8.96 -0.91 11.29
N ALA A 10 7.66 -0.66 11.14
CA ALA A 10 6.69 -0.83 12.22
C ALA A 10 6.51 -2.30 12.66
N PHE A 11 7.03 -3.26 11.87
CA PHE A 11 6.97 -4.71 12.12
C PHE A 11 8.33 -5.32 12.49
N GLY A 12 9.36 -4.49 12.69
CA GLY A 12 10.69 -4.91 13.10
C GLY A 12 11.82 -4.39 12.20
N PRO A 13 13.08 -4.58 12.61
CA PRO A 13 14.25 -3.99 11.94
C PRO A 13 14.46 -4.50 10.51
N HIS A 14 13.98 -5.70 10.19
CA HIS A 14 14.06 -6.26 8.83
C HIS A 14 12.99 -5.73 7.87
N GLY A 15 12.13 -4.81 8.30
CA GLY A 15 11.11 -4.20 7.47
C GLY A 15 11.56 -2.95 6.69
N GLU A 16 12.82 -2.52 6.85
CA GLU A 16 13.40 -1.41 6.08
C GLU A 16 13.36 -1.72 4.58
N GLY A 17 12.96 -0.74 3.76
CA GLY A 17 12.77 -0.93 2.31
C GLY A 17 11.49 -1.68 1.90
N TYR A 18 10.66 -2.12 2.86
CA TYR A 18 9.38 -2.79 2.60
C TYR A 18 8.19 -1.98 3.09
N VAL A 19 7.02 -2.26 2.52
CA VAL A 19 5.73 -1.74 2.96
C VAL A 19 4.73 -2.88 3.12
N ARG A 20 3.75 -2.70 4.01
CA ARG A 20 2.63 -3.61 4.20
C ARG A 20 1.38 -3.05 3.53
N ILE A 21 0.72 -3.89 2.73
CA ILE A 21 -0.59 -3.62 2.12
C ILE A 21 -1.66 -4.42 2.88
N SER A 22 -2.75 -3.76 3.26
CA SER A 22 -3.89 -4.38 3.92
C SER A 22 -4.97 -4.75 2.89
N LEU A 23 -5.37 -6.02 2.84
CA LEU A 23 -6.43 -6.53 1.93
C LEU A 23 -7.80 -6.66 2.60
N VAL A 24 -7.98 -6.04 3.77
CA VAL A 24 -9.21 -6.12 4.59
C VAL A 24 -10.25 -5.06 4.24
N GLN A 25 -10.19 -4.52 3.03
CA GLN A 25 -11.16 -3.56 2.50
C GLN A 25 -11.97 -4.23 1.39
N PRO A 26 -13.16 -3.70 1.03
CA PRO A 26 -13.89 -4.18 -0.14
C PRO A 26 -13.02 -4.19 -1.39
N VAL A 27 -13.26 -5.16 -2.28
CA VAL A 27 -12.45 -5.38 -3.49
C VAL A 27 -12.38 -4.12 -4.34
N GLU A 28 -13.51 -3.44 -4.51
CA GLU A 28 -13.65 -2.23 -5.32
C GLU A 28 -12.76 -1.08 -4.79
N ARG A 29 -12.57 -1.02 -3.46
CA ARG A 29 -11.70 -0.04 -2.81
C ARG A 29 -10.23 -0.34 -3.04
N ILE A 30 -9.87 -1.62 -3.06
CA ILE A 30 -8.50 -2.07 -3.35
C ILE A 30 -8.18 -1.78 -4.83
N GLU A 31 -9.10 -2.10 -5.74
CA GLU A 31 -8.97 -1.77 -7.17
C GLU A 31 -8.77 -0.27 -7.40
N GLU A 32 -9.59 0.57 -6.75
CA GLU A 32 -9.45 2.04 -6.82
C GLU A 32 -8.05 2.49 -6.36
N ALA A 33 -7.56 1.94 -5.24
CA ALA A 33 -6.25 2.27 -4.71
C ALA A 33 -5.12 1.88 -5.69
N MET A 34 -5.19 0.69 -6.28
CA MET A 34 -4.21 0.21 -7.25
C MET A 34 -4.22 1.07 -8.53
N ALA A 35 -5.39 1.46 -9.03
CA ALA A 35 -5.49 2.35 -10.20
C ALA A 35 -4.92 3.76 -9.93
N ARG A 36 -5.02 4.27 -8.69
CA ARG A 36 -4.35 5.52 -8.28
C ARG A 36 -2.84 5.35 -8.17
N TRP A 37 -2.39 4.18 -7.75
CA TRP A 37 -0.97 3.85 -7.64
C TRP A 37 -0.34 3.73 -9.03
N GLU A 38 -0.93 2.96 -9.94
CA GLU A 38 -0.44 2.79 -11.31
C GLU A 38 -0.26 4.13 -12.03
N ARG A 39 -1.27 5.00 -11.96
CA ARG A 39 -1.20 6.38 -12.50
C ARG A 39 -0.12 7.27 -11.87
N TRP A 40 0.37 6.91 -10.68
CA TRP A 40 1.44 7.65 -10.02
C TRP A 40 2.83 7.11 -10.36
N MET A 41 2.94 5.83 -10.71
CA MET A 41 4.21 5.20 -11.11
C MET A 41 4.53 5.37 -12.59
N GLY A 42 3.51 5.49 -13.44
CA GLY A 42 3.67 5.89 -14.85
C GLY A 42 3.95 7.38 -14.98
#